data_AF-H1S082-F1
#
_entry.id   AF-H1S082-F1
#
_cell.length_a   1.000
_cell.length_b   1.000
_cell.length_c   1.000
_cell.angle_alpha   90.00
_cell.angle_beta   90.00
_cell.angle_gamma   90.00
#
_symmetry.space_group_name_H-M   'P 1'
#
loop_
_entity.id
_entity.type
_entity.pdbx_description
1 polymer ?
#
loop_
_entity_poly.entity_id
_entity_poly.type
_entity_poly.pdbx_seq_one_letter_code
_entity_poly.pdbx_strand_id
1 'polypeptide(L)'
;MSLREEPQLAVERLLSAPSGAEPAAGAQLALRLTAASPASPEVRGWAERLWQAVPAQYRPPLPYAVQADSTLPPATVRIERQADSAP
;
A
#
# COMPACT_ATOMS: atom_id res chain seq x y z
N MET A 1 -1.37 8.58 4.88
CA MET A 1 -2.77 8.15 5.08
C MET A 1 -2.94 7.84 6.54
N SER A 2 -4.08 8.15 7.15
CA SER A 2 -4.31 7.79 8.55
C SER A 2 -4.74 6.32 8.64
N LEU A 3 -4.44 5.58 9.71
CA LEU A 3 -5.07 4.24 9.93
C LEU A 3 -6.59 4.33 10.10
N ARG A 4 -7.13 5.52 10.33
CA ARG A 4 -8.56 5.86 10.35
C ARG A 4 -9.16 6.09 8.95
N GLU A 5 -8.31 6.18 7.92
CA GLU A 5 -8.74 6.32 6.52
C GLU A 5 -9.14 4.95 5.98
N GLU A 6 -10.26 4.86 5.28
CA GLU A 6 -10.77 3.57 4.82
C GLU A 6 -9.81 2.93 3.81
N PRO A 7 -9.40 1.66 4.02
CA PRO A 7 -8.42 1.01 3.15
C PRO A 7 -8.92 0.86 1.71
N GLN A 8 -10.23 0.74 1.48
CA GLN A 8 -10.78 0.77 0.13
C GLN A 8 -10.53 2.11 -0.56
N LEU A 9 -10.85 3.23 0.12
CA LEU A 9 -10.62 4.57 -0.40
C LEU A 9 -9.13 4.85 -0.63
N ALA A 10 -8.24 4.29 0.20
CA ALA A 10 -6.79 4.32 -0.01
C ALA A 10 -6.35 3.52 -1.27
N VAL A 11 -6.97 2.36 -1.56
CA VAL A 11 -6.73 1.61 -2.81
C VAL A 11 -7.28 2.37 -4.02
N GLU A 12 -8.50 2.90 -3.96
CA GLU A 12 -9.09 3.69 -5.04
C GLU A 12 -8.25 4.94 -5.33
N ARG A 13 -7.75 5.61 -4.29
CA ARG A 13 -6.76 6.69 -4.38
C ARG A 13 -5.45 6.25 -5.05
N LEU A 14 -4.92 5.07 -4.72
CA LEU A 14 -3.71 4.54 -5.33
C LEU A 14 -3.91 4.20 -6.81
N LEU A 15 -5.06 3.64 -7.18
CA LEU A 15 -5.37 3.29 -8.58
C LEU A 15 -5.67 4.53 -9.43
N SER A 16 -6.44 5.48 -8.88
CA SER A 16 -6.90 6.71 -9.54
C SER A 16 -5.85 7.83 -9.59
N ALA A 17 -4.85 7.82 -8.69
CA ALA A 17 -3.74 8.75 -8.78
C ALA A 17 -2.93 8.50 -10.07
N PRO A 18 -2.64 9.53 -10.88
CA PRO A 18 -1.68 9.40 -11.97
C PRO A 18 -0.28 9.25 -11.37
N SER A 19 0.28 8.03 -11.44
CA SER A 19 1.73 7.87 -11.31
C SER A 19 2.37 8.36 -12.61
N GLY A 20 3.52 9.03 -12.52
CA GLY A 20 4.32 9.42 -13.69
C GLY A 20 4.87 8.22 -14.50
N ALA A 21 4.71 7.01 -13.98
CA ALA A 21 4.72 5.77 -14.75
C ALA A 21 3.30 5.17 -14.72
N GLU A 22 2.67 5.03 -15.88
CA GLU A 22 1.39 4.31 -15.97
C GLU A 22 1.60 2.83 -15.68
N PRO A 23 0.84 2.20 -14.75
CA PRO A 23 0.89 0.76 -14.58
C PRO A 23 0.26 0.11 -15.82
N ALA A 24 1.09 -0.41 -16.71
CA ALA A 24 0.64 -1.14 -17.89
C ALA A 24 -0.40 -2.21 -17.51
N ALA A 25 -1.45 -2.38 -18.32
CA ALA A 25 -2.57 -3.25 -17.99
C ALA A 25 -2.12 -4.73 -17.87
N GLY A 26 -1.91 -5.19 -16.63
CA GLY A 26 -1.32 -6.49 -16.30
C GLY A 26 -0.09 -6.43 -15.39
N ALA A 27 0.49 -5.24 -15.15
CA ALA A 27 1.56 -5.05 -14.18
C ALA A 27 1.07 -5.27 -12.74
N GLN A 28 1.82 -6.05 -11.97
CA GLN A 28 1.54 -6.27 -10.55
C GLN A 28 1.80 -4.98 -9.76
N LEU A 29 0.89 -4.60 -8.85
CA LEU A 29 1.09 -3.43 -8.00
C LEU A 29 2.07 -3.80 -6.87
N ALA A 30 3.36 -3.53 -7.10
CA ALA A 30 4.38 -3.61 -6.07
C ALA A 30 4.16 -2.51 -5.01
N LEU A 31 3.29 -2.79 -4.04
CA LEU A 31 2.96 -1.86 -2.96
C LEU A 31 3.94 -1.99 -1.80
N ARG A 32 4.64 -0.89 -1.50
CA ARG A 32 5.41 -0.71 -0.27
C ARG A 32 4.52 -0.03 0.76
N LEU A 33 4.38 -0.64 1.93
CA LEU A 33 3.71 -0.03 3.07
C LEU A 33 4.78 0.42 4.08
N THR A 34 4.57 1.57 4.70
CA THR A 34 5.48 2.17 5.67
C THR A 34 4.67 2.69 6.85
N ALA A 35 5.05 2.35 8.08
CA ALA A 35 4.31 2.75 9.28
C ALA A 35 5.23 2.97 10.49
N ALA A 36 4.81 3.82 11.43
CA ALA A 36 5.56 4.07 12.67
C ALA A 36 5.76 2.80 13.51
N SER A 37 4.79 1.88 13.52
CA SER A 37 4.85 0.59 14.21
C SER A 37 4.21 -0.52 13.36
N PRO A 38 4.94 -1.16 12.43
CA PRO A 38 4.39 -2.22 11.57
C PRO A 38 3.97 -3.47 12.36
N ALA A 39 4.52 -3.67 13.55
CA ALA A 39 4.13 -4.74 14.48
C ALA A 39 2.82 -4.47 15.23
N SER A 40 2.26 -3.25 15.17
CA SER A 40 0.99 -2.94 15.85
C SER A 40 -0.19 -3.69 15.20
N PRO A 41 -1.11 -4.26 16.00
CA PRO A 41 -2.25 -5.01 15.46
C PRO A 41 -3.19 -4.13 14.61
N GLU A 42 -3.29 -2.83 14.90
CA GLU A 42 -4.03 -1.86 14.08
C GLU A 42 -3.44 -1.73 12.67
N VAL A 43 -2.12 -1.56 12.55
CA VAL A 43 -1.43 -1.45 11.26
C VAL A 43 -1.56 -2.74 10.47
N ARG A 44 -1.39 -3.89 11.14
CA ARG A 44 -1.51 -5.21 10.52
C ARG A 44 -2.93 -5.49 10.02
N GLY A 45 -3.94 -5.26 10.87
CA GLY A 45 -5.35 -5.43 10.48
C GLY A 45 -5.80 -4.47 9.38
N TRP A 46 -5.33 -3.21 9.40
CA TRP A 46 -5.58 -2.26 8.32
C TRP A 46 -4.89 -2.68 7.02
N ALA A 47 -3.65 -3.17 7.07
CA ALA A 47 -2.94 -3.69 5.91
C ALA A 47 -3.61 -4.94 5.31
N GLU A 48 -4.16 -5.84 6.14
CA GLU A 48 -4.96 -6.98 5.67
C GLU A 48 -6.30 -6.53 5.05
N ARG A 49 -6.90 -5.43 5.51
CA ARG A 49 -8.12 -4.85 4.90
C ARG A 49 -7.80 -4.15 3.58
N LEU A 50 -6.68 -3.43 3.50
CA LEU A 50 -6.11 -2.92 2.25
C LEU A 50 -5.90 -4.08 1.26
N TRP A 51 -5.40 -5.21 1.76
CA TRP A 51 -5.13 -6.40 0.95
C TRP A 51 -6.35 -7.02 0.29
N GLN A 52 -7.48 -7.04 1.01
CA GLN A 52 -8.74 -7.52 0.45
C GLN A 52 -9.37 -6.51 -0.52
N ALA A 53 -9.12 -5.21 -0.35
CA ALA A 53 -9.61 -4.16 -1.24
C ALA A 53 -8.84 -4.05 -2.57
N VAL A 54 -7.55 -4.44 -2.63
CA VAL A 54 -6.80 -4.50 -3.89
C VAL A 54 -7.44 -5.55 -4.83
N PRO A 55 -7.81 -5.22 -6.09
CA PRO A 55 -8.36 -6.20 -7.03
C PRO A 55 -7.36 -7.31 -7.35
N ALA A 56 -7.83 -8.57 -7.47
CA ALA A 56 -6.98 -9.75 -7.61
C ALA A 56 -5.95 -9.66 -8.76
N GLN A 57 -6.33 -9.02 -9.89
CA GLN A 57 -5.46 -8.78 -11.05
C GLN A 57 -4.20 -7.94 -10.77
N TYR A 58 -4.19 -7.19 -9.66
CA TYR A 58 -3.10 -6.29 -9.26
C TYR A 58 -2.30 -6.81 -8.06
N ARG A 59 -2.66 -7.96 -7.46
CA ARG A 59 -2.00 -8.53 -6.29
C ARG A 59 -0.72 -9.30 -6.69
N PRO A 60 0.51 -8.81 -6.41
CA PRO A 60 1.71 -9.66 -6.51
C PRO A 60 1.63 -10.93 -5.62
N PRO A 61 2.32 -12.03 -5.97
CA PRO A 61 2.22 -13.31 -5.28
C PRO A 61 3.05 -13.40 -3.98
N LEU A 62 3.66 -12.31 -3.53
CA LEU A 62 4.63 -12.28 -2.42
C LEU A 62 4.21 -11.25 -1.34
N PRO A 63 4.58 -11.48 -0.06
CA PRO A 63 4.03 -10.74 1.07
C PRO A 63 4.51 -9.29 1.12
N TYR A 64 3.62 -8.39 1.52
CA TYR A 64 3.92 -6.96 1.64
C TYR A 64 4.90 -6.70 2.78
N ALA A 65 6.06 -6.17 2.43
CA ALA A 65 6.98 -5.63 3.41
C ALA A 65 6.40 -4.33 3.98
N VAL A 66 5.77 -4.41 5.15
CA VAL A 66 5.42 -3.23 5.96
C VAL A 66 6.68 -2.77 6.68
N GLN A 67 7.35 -1.75 6.13
CA GLN A 67 8.56 -1.19 6.73
C GLN A 67 8.23 -0.35 7.97
N ALA A 68 9.11 -0.40 8.97
CA ALA A 68 9.11 0.54 10.08
C ALA A 68 9.72 1.87 9.63
N ASP A 69 9.01 2.97 9.87
CA ASP A 69 9.52 4.32 9.66
C ASP A 69 9.10 5.22 10.82
N SER A 70 10.04 5.50 11.71
CA SER A 70 9.85 6.31 12.92
C SER A 70 9.75 7.82 12.64
N THR A 71 9.80 8.26 11.38
CA THR A 71 9.53 9.66 11.00
C THR A 71 8.04 9.90 10.73
N LEU A 72 7.28 8.83 10.48
CA LEU A 72 5.81 8.90 10.38
C LEU A 72 5.16 9.12 11.75
N PRO A 73 4.07 9.91 11.85
CA PRO A 73 3.34 10.05 13.10
C PRO A 73 2.73 8.71 13.58
N PRO A 74 2.51 8.54 14.89
CA PRO A 74 1.74 7.39 15.40
C PRO A 74 0.36 7.33 14.75
N ALA A 75 -0.12 6.10 14.50
CA ALA A 75 -1.32 5.80 13.72
C ALA A 75 -1.36 6.35 12.27
N THR A 76 -0.21 6.73 11.70
CA THR A 76 -0.06 7.03 10.26
C THR A 76 0.54 5.84 9.52
N VAL A 77 0.04 5.62 8.31
CA VAL A 77 0.56 4.66 7.34
C VAL A 77 0.76 5.35 5.99
N ARG A 78 1.87 5.04 5.33
CA ARG A 78 2.20 5.46 3.98
C ARG A 78 2.08 4.23 3.09
N ILE A 79 1.42 4.37 1.94
CA ILE A 79 1.48 3.35 0.88
C ILE A 79 2.09 4.02 -0.34
N GLU A 80 3.04 3.33 -0.97
CA GLU A 80 3.70 3.80 -2.18
C GLU A 80 3.66 2.69 -3.23
N ARG A 81 3.22 3.02 -4.45
CA ARG A 81 3.49 2.16 -5.59
C ARG A 81 4.99 2.27 -5.87
N GLN A 82 5.72 1.18 -5.64
CA GLN A 82 6.95 1.00 -6.38
C GLN A 82 6.55 0.82 -7.84
N ALA A 83 6.95 1.76 -8.70
CA ALA A 83 6.99 1.48 -10.12
C ALA A 83 7.99 0.33 -10.34
N ASP A 84 7.62 -0.64 -11.17
CA ASP A 84 8.58 -1.63 -11.66
C ASP A 84 9.49 -0.94 -12.69
N SER A 85 10.53 -0.27 -12.18
CA SER A 85 11.60 0.28 -13.01
C SER A 85 12.52 -0.85 -13.46
N ALA A 86 11.99 -1.71 -14.33
CA ALA A 86 12.80 -2.44 -15.27
C ALA A 86 13.59 -1.42 -16.13
N PRO A 87 14.92 -1.51 -16.21
CA PRO A 87 15.77 -0.59 -16.96
C PRO A 87 15.82 -0.88 -18.46
#